data_AF-A0A252B0Z6-F1
#
_entry.id   AF-A0A252B0Z6-F1
#
_cell.length_a   1.000
_cell.length_b   1.000
_cell.length_c   1.000
_cell.angle_alpha   90.00
_cell.angle_beta   90.00
_cell.angle_gamma   90.00
#
_symmetry.space_group_name_H-M   'P 1'
#
loop_
_entity.id
_entity.type
_entity.pdbx_description
1 polymer ?
#
loop_
_entity_poly.entity_id
_entity_poly.type
_entity_poly.pdbx_seq_one_letter_code
_entity_poly.pdbx_strand_id
1 'polypeptide(L)'
;MPRPAVKLLLVAGAVVGLSGCKLVDQKTFNPQAGRAPQPYIPPPPVVVPVPPLIELVEGTPASAWQHPVEQIVHKALARKPNILFTVKCLVPVSGDSAHDQQALIHLVQGDGQAVAQTMTEAGAPPEQVEITAMPDSTVTKPLVRVYVR
;
A
#
# COMPACT_ATOMS: atom_id res chain seq x y z
N MET A 1 -58.15 61.73 -29.98
CA MET A 1 -57.55 61.27 -28.70
C MET A 1 -57.66 59.74 -28.61
N PRO A 2 -56.61 58.98 -28.95
CA PRO A 2 -56.62 57.53 -28.77
C PRO A 2 -56.43 57.17 -27.29
N ARG A 3 -57.31 56.32 -26.76
CA ARG A 3 -57.41 55.96 -25.34
C ARG A 3 -56.11 55.30 -24.81
N PRO A 4 -55.64 55.65 -23.59
CA PRO A 4 -54.38 55.16 -23.01
C PRO A 4 -54.31 53.64 -22.88
N ALA A 5 -55.45 52.95 -22.81
CA ALA A 5 -55.54 51.50 -22.72
C ALA A 5 -54.97 50.76 -23.95
N VAL A 6 -55.07 51.33 -25.15
CA VAL A 6 -54.61 50.68 -26.40
C VAL A 6 -53.08 50.70 -26.50
N LYS A 7 -52.44 51.76 -26.00
CA LYS A 7 -50.98 51.89 -25.99
C LYS A 7 -50.34 50.94 -24.97
N LEU A 8 -50.99 50.73 -23.83
CA LEU A 8 -50.51 49.81 -22.79
C LEU A 8 -50.54 48.34 -23.27
N LEU A 9 -51.57 47.96 -24.03
CA LEU A 9 -51.72 46.60 -24.56
C LEU A 9 -50.66 46.26 -25.62
N LEU A 10 -50.29 47.21 -26.47
CA LEU A 10 -49.26 47.04 -27.51
C LEU A 10 -47.85 46.88 -26.92
N VAL A 11 -47.52 47.66 -25.88
CA VAL A 11 -46.21 47.57 -25.21
C VAL A 11 -46.09 46.26 -24.42
N ALA A 12 -47.16 45.84 -23.75
CA ALA A 12 -47.18 44.55 -23.05
C ALA A 12 -47.03 43.36 -24.02
N GLY A 13 -47.65 43.41 -25.21
CA GLY A 13 -47.50 42.39 -26.24
C GLY A 13 -46.07 42.28 -26.80
N ALA A 14 -45.37 43.40 -26.97
CA ALA A 14 -44.00 43.42 -27.48
C ALA A 14 -42.98 42.81 -26.50
N VAL A 15 -43.16 42.99 -25.18
CA VAL A 15 -42.27 42.43 -24.15
C VAL A 15 -42.45 40.91 -24.01
N VAL A 16 -43.68 40.39 -24.18
CA VAL A 16 -43.95 38.95 -24.18
C VAL A 16 -43.42 38.28 -25.47
N GLY A 17 -43.42 38.97 -26.61
CA GLY A 17 -42.85 38.45 -27.86
C GLY A 17 -41.32 38.26 -27.83
N LEU A 18 -40.60 39.06 -27.05
CA LEU A 18 -39.13 39.00 -26.96
C LEU A 18 -38.60 37.99 -25.93
N SER A 19 -39.45 37.50 -25.02
CA SER A 19 -39.07 36.49 -24.02
C SER A 19 -39.06 35.05 -24.58
N GLY A 20 -39.50 34.85 -25.83
CA GLY A 20 -39.40 33.59 -26.57
C GLY A 20 -38.06 33.37 -27.29
N CYS A 21 -37.18 34.36 -27.36
CA CYS A 21 -35.91 34.28 -28.09
C CYS A 21 -34.78 33.71 -27.21
N LYS A 22 -34.80 32.39 -26.98
CA LYS A 22 -33.55 31.72 -26.58
C LYS A 22 -32.61 31.74 -27.80
N LEU A 23 -31.54 32.52 -27.76
CA LEU A 23 -30.52 32.52 -28.81
C LEU A 23 -30.01 31.09 -29.01
N VAL A 24 -29.88 30.68 -30.29
CA VAL A 24 -29.29 29.39 -30.64
C VAL A 24 -27.85 29.38 -30.14
N ASP A 25 -27.54 28.45 -29.24
CA ASP A 25 -26.22 28.30 -28.64
C ASP A 25 -25.79 26.82 -28.73
N GLN A 26 -24.56 26.51 -28.34
CA GLN A 26 -24.02 25.15 -28.27
C GLN A 26 -24.92 24.21 -27.48
N LYS A 27 -25.60 24.72 -26.44
CA LYS A 27 -26.59 23.97 -25.63
C LYS A 27 -27.88 23.64 -26.36
N THR A 28 -28.18 24.32 -27.47
CA THR A 28 -29.32 24.01 -28.35
C THR A 28 -29.05 22.73 -29.15
N PHE A 29 -27.81 22.49 -29.55
CA PHE A 29 -27.42 21.30 -30.32
C PHE A 29 -26.97 20.14 -29.44
N ASN A 30 -26.28 20.44 -28.34
CA ASN A 30 -25.84 19.46 -27.37
C ASN A 30 -26.15 19.98 -25.95
N PRO A 31 -27.17 19.43 -25.26
CA PRO A 31 -27.50 19.84 -23.89
C PRO A 31 -26.35 19.72 -22.89
N GLN A 32 -25.32 18.93 -23.21
CA GLN A 32 -24.12 18.74 -22.41
C GLN A 32 -22.96 19.68 -22.80
N ALA A 33 -23.15 20.57 -23.78
CA ALA A 33 -22.15 21.57 -24.14
C ALA A 33 -21.76 22.43 -22.92
N GLY A 34 -20.46 22.49 -22.66
CA GLY A 34 -19.88 23.15 -21.48
C GLY A 34 -19.68 22.25 -20.27
N ARG A 35 -20.07 20.96 -20.30
CA ARG A 35 -19.64 19.99 -19.28
C ARG A 35 -18.17 19.63 -19.54
N ALA A 36 -17.30 19.95 -18.60
CA ALA A 36 -15.93 19.48 -18.64
C ALA A 36 -15.90 17.94 -18.64
N PRO A 37 -15.04 17.30 -19.45
CA PRO A 37 -14.86 15.86 -19.38
C PRO A 37 -14.42 15.49 -17.97
N GLN A 38 -15.04 14.46 -17.39
CA GLN A 38 -14.59 13.87 -16.14
C GLN A 38 -13.53 12.81 -16.50
N PRO A 39 -12.24 13.03 -16.19
CA PRO A 39 -11.23 12.01 -16.43
C PRO A 39 -11.55 10.78 -15.59
N TYR A 40 -11.54 9.60 -16.20
CA TYR A 40 -11.57 8.37 -15.45
C TYR A 40 -10.27 8.23 -14.64
N ILE A 41 -10.38 8.19 -13.31
CA ILE A 41 -9.27 7.87 -12.41
C ILE A 41 -9.40 6.40 -12.06
N PRO A 42 -8.46 5.52 -12.50
CA PRO A 42 -8.51 4.12 -12.11
C PRO A 42 -8.38 4.00 -10.57
N PRO A 43 -9.06 3.03 -9.95
CA PRO A 43 -8.85 2.76 -8.53
C PRO A 43 -7.38 2.42 -8.29
N PRO A 44 -6.81 2.79 -7.12
CA PRO A 44 -5.44 2.44 -6.78
C PRO A 44 -5.23 0.92 -6.90
N PRO A 45 -4.06 0.45 -7.40
CA PRO A 45 -3.74 -0.97 -7.41
C PRO A 45 -3.84 -1.55 -6.00
N VAL A 46 -4.47 -2.72 -5.87
CA VAL A 46 -4.46 -3.46 -4.61
C VAL A 46 -3.07 -4.06 -4.42
N VAL A 47 -2.33 -3.57 -3.43
CA VAL A 47 -1.03 -4.14 -3.05
C VAL A 47 -1.30 -5.34 -2.12
N VAL A 48 -1.11 -6.55 -2.63
CA VAL A 48 -1.18 -7.78 -1.81
C VAL A 48 0.16 -7.95 -1.08
N PRO A 49 0.18 -8.04 0.27
CA PRO A 49 1.41 -8.28 1.00
C PRO A 49 2.04 -9.62 0.60
N VAL A 50 3.34 -9.62 0.30
CA VAL A 50 4.08 -10.84 0.04
C VAL A 50 4.26 -11.59 1.38
N PRO A 51 3.81 -12.85 1.50
CA PRO A 51 4.00 -13.62 2.72
C PRO A 51 5.49 -13.90 2.95
N PRO A 52 5.95 -13.95 4.21
CA PRO A 52 7.31 -14.37 4.52
C PRO A 52 7.50 -15.85 4.14
N LEU A 53 8.73 -16.23 3.80
CA LEU A 53 9.11 -17.62 3.60
C LEU A 53 9.09 -18.39 4.92
N ILE A 54 9.50 -17.72 5.99
CA ILE A 54 9.64 -18.28 7.33
C ILE A 54 9.16 -17.22 8.31
N GLU A 55 8.40 -17.65 9.31
CA GLU A 55 8.04 -16.85 10.47
C GLU A 55 8.37 -17.65 11.73
N LEU A 56 9.15 -17.04 12.61
CA LEU A 56 9.68 -17.65 13.83
C LEU A 56 9.36 -16.75 15.01
N VAL A 57 8.56 -17.22 15.95
CA VAL A 57 8.31 -16.49 17.20
C VAL A 57 9.52 -16.64 18.11
N GLU A 58 9.92 -15.56 18.80
CA GLU A 58 11.05 -15.58 19.72
C GLU A 58 10.94 -16.72 20.75
N GLY A 59 12.06 -17.38 21.01
CA GLY A 59 12.15 -18.46 22.00
C GLY A 59 11.64 -19.82 21.51
N THR A 60 11.27 -19.94 20.23
CA THR A 60 10.99 -21.24 19.62
C THR A 60 12.27 -22.07 19.58
N PRO A 61 12.28 -23.33 20.08
CA PRO A 61 13.49 -24.13 20.17
C PRO A 61 14.06 -24.45 18.79
N ALA A 62 15.39 -24.40 18.66
CA ALA A 62 16.13 -24.63 17.42
C ALA A 62 15.69 -25.88 16.66
N SER A 63 15.48 -26.99 17.38
CA SER A 63 14.99 -28.26 16.82
C SER A 63 13.68 -28.17 16.03
N ALA A 64 12.85 -27.14 16.27
CA ALA A 64 11.57 -26.97 15.59
C ALA A 64 11.68 -26.17 14.29
N TRP A 65 12.75 -25.39 14.09
CA TRP A 65 12.86 -24.45 12.96
C TRP A 65 14.12 -24.60 12.11
N GLN A 66 15.22 -25.15 12.64
CA GLN A 66 16.49 -25.25 11.91
C GLN A 66 16.35 -26.02 10.59
N HIS A 67 15.81 -27.24 10.64
CA HIS A 67 15.69 -28.05 9.44
C HIS A 67 14.75 -27.46 8.37
N PRO A 68 13.57 -26.90 8.73
CA PRO A 68 12.77 -26.12 7.79
C PRO A 68 13.52 -24.95 7.13
N VAL A 69 14.33 -24.19 7.89
CA VAL A 69 15.14 -23.08 7.36
C VAL A 69 16.13 -23.61 6.31
N GLU A 70 16.88 -24.66 6.64
CA GLU A 70 17.84 -25.28 5.72
C GLU A 70 17.15 -25.69 4.41
N GLN A 71 16.04 -26.42 4.49
CA GLN A 71 15.32 -26.90 3.31
C GLN A 71 14.83 -25.77 2.40
N ILE A 72 14.34 -24.68 3.00
CA ILE A 72 13.85 -23.52 2.26
C ILE A 72 15.01 -22.79 1.57
N VAL A 73 16.15 -22.64 2.23
CA VAL A 73 17.35 -22.02 1.64
C VAL A 73 17.84 -22.82 0.44
N HIS A 74 17.99 -24.14 0.57
CA HIS A 74 18.39 -25.00 -0.54
C HIS A 74 17.44 -24.88 -1.73
N LYS A 75 16.12 -24.89 -1.48
CA LYS A 75 15.11 -24.73 -2.54
C LYS A 75 15.16 -23.35 -3.20
N ALA A 76 15.38 -22.29 -2.41
CA ALA A 76 15.47 -20.92 -2.91
C ALA A 76 16.70 -20.74 -3.80
N LEU A 77 17.87 -21.22 -3.37
CA LEU A 77 19.12 -21.16 -4.12
C LEU A 77 19.08 -22.02 -5.39
N ALA A 78 18.48 -23.21 -5.33
CA ALA A 78 18.27 -24.05 -6.51
C ALA A 78 17.41 -23.36 -7.58
N ARG A 79 16.47 -22.50 -7.17
CA ARG A 79 15.63 -21.71 -8.07
C ARG A 79 16.31 -20.45 -8.58
N LYS A 80 17.05 -19.73 -7.73
CA LYS A 80 17.77 -18.49 -8.07
C LYS A 80 19.07 -18.44 -7.25
N PRO A 81 20.23 -18.77 -7.85
CA PRO A 81 21.51 -18.85 -7.12
C PRO A 81 22.00 -17.53 -6.50
N ASN A 82 21.56 -16.40 -7.07
CA ASN A 82 21.92 -15.05 -6.62
C ASN A 82 20.74 -14.35 -5.92
N ILE A 83 19.92 -15.10 -5.19
CA ILE A 83 18.79 -14.55 -4.44
C ILE A 83 19.29 -13.88 -3.16
N LEU A 84 18.71 -12.74 -2.79
CA LEU A 84 19.06 -12.11 -1.52
C LEU A 84 18.00 -12.44 -0.49
N PHE A 85 18.44 -12.82 0.69
CA PHE A 85 17.61 -13.11 1.85
C PHE A 85 17.60 -11.92 2.81
N THR A 86 16.43 -11.59 3.34
CA THR A 86 16.27 -10.56 4.38
C THR A 86 15.65 -11.19 5.61
N VAL A 87 16.43 -11.28 6.68
CA VAL A 87 16.02 -11.69 8.02
C VAL A 87 15.53 -10.44 8.77
N LYS A 88 14.22 -10.30 8.93
CA LYS A 88 13.59 -9.18 9.62
C LYS A 88 13.28 -9.57 11.07
N CYS A 89 13.90 -8.89 12.01
CA CYS A 89 13.62 -8.98 13.44
C CYS A 89 12.58 -7.92 13.80
N LEU A 90 11.40 -8.33 14.26
CA LEU A 90 10.28 -7.46 14.56
C LEU A 90 9.91 -7.56 16.02
N VAL A 91 9.72 -6.42 16.69
CA VAL A 91 9.18 -6.37 18.06
C VAL A 91 7.89 -5.54 18.09
N PRO A 92 6.95 -5.85 19.01
CA PRO A 92 5.78 -5.01 19.21
C PRO A 92 6.18 -3.60 19.67
N VAL A 93 5.43 -2.59 19.24
CA VAL A 93 5.61 -1.21 19.73
C VAL A 93 5.03 -1.11 21.15
N SER A 94 5.87 -0.79 22.14
CA SER A 94 5.43 -0.67 23.54
C SER A 94 5.08 0.77 23.97
N GLY A 95 5.49 1.77 23.18
CA GLY A 95 5.41 3.19 23.56
C GLY A 95 6.60 3.68 24.38
N ASP A 96 7.53 2.79 24.75
CA ASP A 96 8.83 3.10 25.34
C ASP A 96 9.93 2.72 24.33
N SER A 97 10.58 3.74 23.76
CA SER A 97 11.62 3.53 22.75
C SER A 97 12.85 2.80 23.28
N ALA A 98 13.19 2.98 24.57
CA ALA A 98 14.35 2.31 25.16
C ALA A 98 14.07 0.82 25.35
N HIS A 99 12.84 0.49 25.76
CA HIS A 99 12.38 -0.89 25.84
C HIS A 99 12.36 -1.57 24.46
N ASP A 100 11.77 -0.92 23.46
CA ASP A 100 11.69 -1.45 22.09
C ASP A 100 13.10 -1.66 21.49
N GLN A 101 14.02 -0.72 21.71
CA GLN A 101 15.41 -0.85 21.27
C GLN A 101 16.12 -2.03 21.95
N GLN A 102 15.95 -2.20 23.26
CA GLN A 102 16.57 -3.31 23.98
C GLN A 102 16.04 -4.66 23.52
N ALA A 103 14.72 -4.76 23.29
CA ALA A 103 14.08 -5.97 22.76
C ALA A 103 14.61 -6.31 21.35
N LEU A 104 14.79 -5.30 20.48
CA LEU A 104 15.38 -5.51 19.15
C LEU A 104 16.82 -6.00 19.22
N ILE A 105 17.65 -5.42 20.09
CA ILE A 105 19.04 -5.85 20.27
C ILE A 105 19.06 -7.31 20.72
N HIS A 106 18.23 -7.68 21.70
CA HIS A 106 18.10 -9.06 22.18
C HIS A 106 17.70 -10.02 21.05
N LEU A 107 16.64 -9.69 20.30
CA LEU A 107 16.14 -10.51 19.21
C LEU A 107 17.16 -10.68 18.08
N VAL A 108 17.87 -9.62 17.72
CA VAL A 108 18.92 -9.66 16.69
C VAL A 108 20.09 -10.52 17.12
N GLN A 109 20.59 -10.34 18.35
CA GLN A 109 21.73 -11.11 18.86
C GLN A 109 21.40 -12.58 19.17
N GLY A 110 20.12 -12.88 19.42
CA GLY A 110 19.62 -14.24 19.61
C GLY A 110 19.14 -14.86 18.29
N ASP A 111 17.83 -15.00 18.16
CA ASP A 111 17.19 -15.75 17.08
C ASP A 111 17.52 -15.17 15.68
N GLY A 112 17.69 -13.86 15.55
CA GLY A 112 18.05 -13.22 14.27
C GLY A 112 19.40 -13.71 13.73
N GLN A 113 20.44 -13.68 14.57
CA GLN A 113 21.77 -14.21 14.24
C GLN A 113 21.75 -15.73 14.06
N ALA A 114 21.03 -16.46 14.91
CA ALA A 114 20.92 -17.91 14.79
C ALA A 114 20.31 -18.34 13.44
N VAL A 115 19.22 -17.69 13.02
CA VAL A 115 18.59 -17.95 11.71
C VAL A 115 19.56 -17.60 10.57
N ALA A 116 20.18 -16.41 10.59
CA ALA A 116 21.13 -16.00 9.54
C ALA A 116 22.32 -16.96 9.42
N GLN A 117 22.83 -17.45 10.56
CA GLN A 117 23.90 -18.44 10.60
C GLN A 117 23.46 -19.78 10.01
N THR A 118 22.28 -20.29 10.38
CA THR A 118 21.72 -21.52 9.78
C THR A 118 21.52 -21.38 8.27
N MET A 119 21.11 -20.20 7.78
CA MET A 119 20.99 -19.95 6.35
C MET A 119 22.35 -19.98 5.64
N THR A 120 23.39 -19.45 6.29
CA THR A 120 24.75 -19.49 5.78
C THR A 120 25.30 -20.91 5.72
N GLU A 121 25.07 -21.69 6.78
CA GLU A 121 25.43 -23.12 6.86
C GLU A 121 24.68 -23.96 5.82
N ALA A 122 23.45 -23.57 5.47
CA ALA A 122 22.66 -24.17 4.40
C ALA A 122 23.10 -23.75 2.98
N GLY A 123 24.16 -22.94 2.86
CA GLY A 123 24.80 -22.61 1.58
C GLY A 123 24.48 -21.22 1.02
N ALA A 124 23.74 -20.36 1.73
CA ALA A 124 23.61 -18.97 1.34
C ALA A 124 24.93 -18.22 1.62
N PRO A 125 25.56 -17.55 0.65
CA PRO A 125 26.72 -16.71 0.93
C PRO A 125 26.38 -15.60 1.93
N PRO A 126 27.27 -15.24 2.88
CA PRO A 126 27.00 -14.20 3.89
C PRO A 126 26.55 -12.86 3.29
N GLU A 127 27.11 -12.47 2.14
CA GLU A 127 26.74 -11.26 1.41
C GLU A 127 25.31 -11.29 0.84
N GLN A 128 24.69 -12.48 0.75
CA GLN A 128 23.30 -12.65 0.35
C GLN A 128 22.32 -12.64 1.53
N VAL A 129 22.80 -12.57 2.78
CA VAL A 129 21.95 -12.60 3.98
C VAL A 129 22.01 -11.26 4.71
N GLU A 130 20.91 -10.52 4.70
CA GLU A 130 20.79 -9.23 5.37
C GLU A 130 19.91 -9.35 6.62
N ILE A 131 20.40 -8.89 7.77
CA ILE A 131 19.58 -8.75 8.98
C ILE A 131 19.09 -7.32 9.08
N THR A 132 17.78 -7.14 9.26
CA THR A 132 17.15 -5.84 9.53
C THR A 132 16.29 -5.96 10.78
N ALA A 133 16.12 -4.87 11.52
CA ALA A 133 15.41 -4.87 12.79
C ALA A 133 14.58 -3.60 12.93
N MET A 134 13.31 -3.73 13.32
CA MET A 134 12.44 -2.58 13.58
C MET A 134 11.25 -2.92 14.49
N PRO A 135 10.72 -1.94 15.25
CA PRO A 135 9.42 -2.09 15.87
C PRO A 135 8.32 -2.15 14.80
N ASP A 136 7.31 -2.98 15.01
CA ASP A 136 6.18 -3.15 14.10
C ASP A 136 4.89 -3.27 14.91
N SER A 137 3.91 -2.40 14.62
CA SER A 137 2.63 -2.38 15.33
C SER A 137 1.69 -3.52 14.91
N THR A 138 2.02 -4.26 13.85
CA THR A 138 1.24 -5.40 13.36
C THR A 138 1.58 -6.71 14.07
N VAL A 139 2.68 -6.75 14.84
CA VAL A 139 3.09 -7.94 15.60
C VAL A 139 2.77 -7.78 17.08
N THR A 140 2.33 -8.86 17.72
CA THR A 140 1.99 -8.88 19.16
C THR A 140 3.06 -9.56 20.02
N LYS A 141 4.06 -10.19 19.39
CA LYS A 141 5.20 -10.84 20.03
C LYS A 141 6.46 -10.58 19.19
N PRO A 142 7.65 -10.56 19.81
CA PRO A 142 8.89 -10.55 19.06
C PRO A 142 8.98 -11.78 18.14
N LEU A 143 9.35 -11.55 16.88
CA LEU A 143 9.44 -12.60 15.88
C LEU A 143 10.44 -12.26 14.77
N VAL A 144 10.98 -13.30 14.15
CA VAL A 144 11.87 -13.22 12.99
C VAL A 144 11.11 -13.65 11.74
N ARG A 145 11.17 -12.87 10.67
CA ARG A 145 10.62 -13.21 9.35
C ARG A 145 11.71 -13.25 8.29
N VAL A 146 11.69 -14.25 7.43
CA VAL A 146 12.63 -14.34 6.30
C VAL A 146 11.89 -14.02 5.00
N TYR A 147 12.45 -13.10 4.24
CA TYR A 147 12.00 -12.73 2.90
C TYR A 147 13.10 -12.97 1.87
N VAL A 148 12.72 -12.99 0.60
CA VAL A 148 13.66 -13.06 -0.53
C VAL A 148 13.37 -11.98 -1.58
N ARG A 149 14.42 -11.55 -2.28
CA ARG A 149 14.36 -10.61 -3.41
C ARG A 149 15.23 -11.04 -4.60
#